data_AF-A0AAE2TIZ5-F1
#
_entry.id   AF-A0AAE2TIZ5-F1
#
_cell.length_a   1.000
_cell.length_b   1.000
_cell.length_c   1.000
_cell.angle_alpha   90.00
_cell.angle_beta   90.00
_cell.angle_gamma   90.00
#
_symmetry.space_group_name_H-M   'P 1'
#
loop_
_entity.id
_entity.type
_entity.pdbx_description
1 polymer ?
#
loop_
_entity_poly.entity_id
_entity_poly.type
_entity_poly.pdbx_seq_one_letter_code
_entity_poly.pdbx_strand_id
1 'polypeptide(L)'
;MQNGNKGFSTIETLSAMAIWLFLMISIVPVWTDMLTDNLKTEERQKARQLLQECISAYMMSGKKQPSPGVTWKEEGDYYKVCAAVRGEKEMCLSILKTDWLYAS
;
A
#
# COMPACT_ATOMS: atom_id res chain seq x y z
N MET A 1 48.06 -42.55 11.61
CA MET A 1 47.08 -41.79 10.80
C MET A 1 45.69 -42.27 11.16
N GLN A 2 44.96 -41.57 12.05
CA GLN A 2 43.55 -41.86 12.31
C GLN A 2 42.70 -40.89 11.50
N ASN A 3 42.26 -41.31 10.31
CA ASN A 3 41.15 -40.66 9.61
C ASN A 3 39.85 -41.15 10.24
N GLY A 4 39.42 -40.48 11.31
CA GLY A 4 38.09 -40.68 11.88
C GLY A 4 37.08 -39.81 11.12
N ASN A 5 36.19 -40.44 10.36
CA ASN A 5 34.97 -39.77 9.88
C ASN A 5 34.18 -39.32 11.11
N LYS A 6 34.31 -38.04 11.49
CA LYS A 6 33.47 -37.41 12.50
C LYS A 6 32.12 -37.15 11.86
N GLY A 7 31.25 -38.16 11.89
CA GLY A 7 29.83 -37.95 11.60
C GLY A 7 29.28 -36.86 12.52
N PHE A 8 28.29 -36.11 12.04
CA PHE A 8 27.65 -35.05 12.80
C PHE A 8 27.09 -35.63 14.10
N SER A 9 27.48 -35.06 15.24
CA SER A 9 26.97 -35.50 16.54
C SER A 9 25.48 -35.17 16.64
N THR A 10 24.69 -36.02 17.31
CA THR A 10 23.25 -35.79 17.54
C THR A 10 22.98 -34.44 18.22
N ILE A 11 23.92 -33.95 19.03
CA ILE A 11 23.82 -32.63 19.68
C ILE A 11 24.05 -31.51 18.68
N GLU A 12 25.03 -31.67 17.78
CA GLU A 12 25.32 -30.68 16.75
C GLU A 12 24.13 -30.56 15.78
N THR A 13 23.52 -31.67 15.37
CA THR A 13 22.34 -31.65 14.49
C THR A 13 21.14 -30.98 15.18
N LEU A 14 20.90 -31.30 16.45
CA LEU A 14 19.83 -30.67 17.23
C LEU A 14 20.07 -29.16 17.42
N SER A 15 21.30 -28.74 17.69
CA SER A 15 21.64 -27.32 17.79
C SER A 15 21.45 -26.58 16.46
N ALA A 16 21.84 -27.20 15.35
CA ALA A 16 21.68 -26.61 14.02
C ALA A 16 20.20 -26.47 13.66
N MET A 17 19.37 -27.48 13.96
CA MET A 17 17.92 -27.39 13.76
C MET A 17 17.28 -26.33 14.64
N ALA A 18 17.69 -26.20 15.91
CA ALA A 18 17.17 -25.18 16.82
C ALA A 18 17.52 -23.76 16.34
N ILE A 19 18.76 -23.53 15.90
CA ILE A 19 19.18 -22.25 15.31
C ILE A 19 18.38 -21.97 14.04
N TRP A 20 18.22 -22.97 13.18
CA TRP A 20 17.47 -22.83 11.94
C TRP A 20 15.99 -22.49 12.19
N LEU A 21 15.35 -23.14 13.17
CA LEU A 21 13.98 -22.82 13.59
C LEU A 21 13.88 -21.38 14.12
N PHE A 22 14.83 -20.96 14.96
CA PHE A 22 14.83 -19.60 15.51
C PHE A 22 14.95 -18.53 14.42
N LEU A 23 15.80 -18.77 13.41
CA LEU A 23 15.93 -17.90 12.25
C LEU A 23 14.63 -17.84 11.44
N MET A 24 14.02 -19.00 11.16
CA MET A 24 12.75 -19.04 10.42
C MET A 24 11.62 -18.33 11.16
N ILE A 25 11.50 -18.52 12.47
CA ILE A 25 10.50 -17.86 13.31
C ILE A 25 10.69 -16.33 13.30
N SER A 26 11.92 -15.83 13.17
CA SER A 26 12.20 -14.39 13.15
C SER A 26 12.03 -13.77 11.76
N ILE A 27 12.49 -14.46 10.72
CA ILE A 27 12.56 -13.91 9.35
C ILE A 27 11.20 -13.98 8.65
N VAL A 28 10.46 -15.08 8.81
CA VAL A 28 9.15 -15.27 8.17
C VAL A 28 8.15 -14.16 8.51
N PRO A 29 7.89 -13.81 9.79
CA PRO A 29 6.92 -12.75 10.11
C PRO A 29 7.32 -11.40 9.54
N VAL A 30 8.61 -11.05 9.56
CA VAL A 30 9.12 -9.79 8.99
C VAL A 30 8.90 -9.75 7.48
N TRP A 31 9.17 -10.84 6.76
CA TRP A 31 8.89 -10.90 5.33
C TRP A 31 7.40 -10.79 5.01
N THR A 32 6.55 -11.47 5.79
CA THR A 32 5.09 -11.40 5.57
C THR A 32 4.54 -10.00 5.84
N ASP A 33 5.06 -9.30 6.85
CA ASP A 33 4.69 -7.93 7.15
C ASP A 33 5.10 -6.98 6.02
N MET A 34 6.34 -7.11 5.54
CA MET A 34 6.86 -6.32 4.42
C MET A 34 6.07 -6.55 3.12
N LEU A 35 5.69 -7.79 2.81
CA LEU A 35 4.84 -8.09 1.64
C LEU A 35 3.46 -7.44 1.77
N THR A 36 2.88 -7.48 2.97
CA THR A 36 1.58 -6.87 3.25
C THR A 36 1.65 -5.34 3.17
N ASP A 37 2.73 -4.74 3.63
CA ASP A 37 2.94 -3.29 3.54
C ASP A 37 3.14 -2.82 2.09
N ASN A 38 3.88 -3.57 1.28
CA ASN A 38 4.03 -3.30 -0.16
C ASN A 38 2.69 -3.33 -0.89
N LEU A 39 1.84 -4.32 -0.61
CA LEU A 39 0.49 -4.40 -1.20
C LEU A 39 -0.38 -3.19 -0.80
N LYS A 40 -0.34 -2.78 0.47
CA LYS A 40 -1.08 -1.61 0.95
C LYS A 40 -0.56 -0.31 0.32
N THR A 41 0.76 -0.16 0.20
CA THR A 41 1.36 1.04 -0.39
C THR A 41 1.07 1.14 -1.88
N GLU A 42 1.09 0.03 -2.62
CA GLU A 42 0.72 0.00 -4.04
C GLU A 42 -0.74 0.41 -4.25
N GLU A 43 -1.68 -0.15 -3.48
CA GLU A 43 -3.10 0.21 -3.58
C GLU A 43 -3.35 1.69 -3.20
N ARG A 44 -2.64 2.21 -2.18
CA ARG A 44 -2.67 3.64 -1.85
C ARG A 44 -2.08 4.52 -2.96
N GLN A 45 -1.06 4.05 -3.67
CA GLN A 45 -0.47 4.78 -4.80
C GLN A 45 -1.43 4.82 -5.98
N LYS A 46 -2.07 3.70 -6.33
CA LYS A 46 -3.10 3.65 -7.37
C LYS A 46 -4.27 4.58 -7.05
N ALA A 47 -4.77 4.56 -5.83
CA ALA A 47 -5.85 5.46 -5.42
C ALA A 47 -5.44 6.93 -5.50
N ARG A 48 -4.20 7.28 -5.14
CA ARG A 48 -3.66 8.64 -5.29
C ARG A 48 -3.54 9.06 -6.74
N GLN A 49 -3.00 8.21 -7.60
CA GLN A 49 -2.88 8.50 -9.04
C GLN A 49 -4.26 8.77 -9.64
N LEU A 50 -5.23 7.91 -9.33
CA LEU A 50 -6.59 8.03 -9.82
C LEU A 50 -7.28 9.31 -9.33
N LEU A 51 -7.10 9.68 -8.06
CA LEU A 51 -7.58 10.96 -7.52
C LEU A 51 -6.92 12.15 -8.23
N GLN A 52 -5.61 12.08 -8.46
CA GLN A 52 -4.86 13.17 -9.06
C GLN A 52 -5.23 13.38 -10.54
N GLU A 53 -5.50 12.32 -11.28
CA GLU A 53 -6.05 12.39 -12.65
C GLU A 53 -7.45 13.02 -12.66
N CYS A 54 -8.33 12.62 -11.73
CA CYS A 54 -9.67 13.21 -11.64
C CYS A 54 -9.63 14.70 -11.27
N ILE A 55 -8.76 15.07 -10.33
CA ILE A 55 -8.58 16.46 -9.89
C ILE A 55 -7.95 17.30 -11.00
N SER A 56 -6.91 16.79 -11.69
CA SER A 56 -6.27 17.53 -12.77
C SER A 56 -7.22 17.74 -13.95
N ALA A 57 -8.04 16.74 -14.28
CA ALA A 57 -9.10 16.89 -15.28
C ALA A 57 -10.15 17.93 -14.88
N TYR A 58 -10.55 17.96 -13.61
CA TYR A 58 -11.42 19.01 -13.07
C TYR A 58 -10.75 20.40 -13.16
N MET A 59 -9.49 20.52 -12.77
CA MET A 59 -8.66 21.73 -12.89
C MET A 59 -8.22 22.06 -14.33
N MET A 60 -8.70 21.36 -15.35
CA MET A 60 -8.49 21.78 -16.74
C MET A 60 -9.80 22.09 -17.46
N SER A 61 -10.88 21.44 -17.04
CA SER A 61 -12.17 21.50 -17.73
C SER A 61 -13.29 22.18 -16.92
N GLY A 62 -13.09 22.38 -15.62
CA GLY A 62 -14.14 22.79 -14.67
C GLY A 62 -15.24 21.74 -14.47
N LYS A 63 -15.13 20.55 -15.08
CA LYS A 63 -16.18 19.52 -15.05
C LYS A 63 -15.77 18.35 -14.17
N LYS A 64 -16.70 17.89 -13.33
CA LYS A 64 -16.55 16.69 -12.50
C LYS A 64 -16.59 15.47 -13.40
N GLN A 65 -15.46 14.81 -13.63
CA GLN A 65 -15.44 13.56 -14.38
C GLN A 65 -15.93 12.40 -13.49
N PRO A 66 -16.91 11.60 -13.95
CA PRO A 66 -17.28 10.37 -13.27
C PRO A 66 -16.18 9.33 -13.49
N SER A 67 -15.50 8.94 -12.41
CA SER A 67 -14.51 7.87 -12.43
C SER A 67 -14.96 6.73 -11.52
N PRO A 68 -14.89 5.47 -11.96
CA PRO A 68 -15.31 4.33 -11.15
C PRO A 68 -14.45 4.24 -9.87
N GLY A 69 -15.11 4.24 -8.72
CA GLY A 69 -14.46 4.20 -7.41
C GLY A 69 -14.11 5.57 -6.81
N VAL A 70 -14.47 6.68 -7.48
CA VAL A 70 -14.31 8.06 -6.97
C VAL A 70 -15.66 8.66 -6.63
N THR A 71 -15.78 9.19 -5.42
CA THR A 71 -16.97 9.91 -4.95
C THR A 71 -16.64 11.37 -4.75
N TRP A 72 -17.43 12.25 -5.37
CA TRP A 72 -17.36 13.69 -5.17
C TRP A 72 -18.41 14.11 -4.14
N LYS A 73 -17.98 14.79 -3.08
CA LYS A 73 -18.84 15.41 -2.07
C LYS A 73 -18.60 16.90 -2.06
N GLU A 74 -19.65 17.68 -1.90
CA GLU A 74 -19.57 19.13 -1.82
C GLU A 74 -19.55 19.58 -0.37
N GLU A 75 -18.56 20.40 0.00
CA GLU A 75 -18.34 20.86 1.37
C GLU A 75 -18.02 22.36 1.34
N GLY A 76 -19.07 23.19 1.29
CA GLY A 76 -18.94 24.65 1.22
C GLY A 76 -18.24 25.11 -0.06
N ASP A 77 -17.11 25.80 0.09
CA ASP A 77 -16.26 26.27 -1.03
C ASP A 77 -15.31 25.20 -1.57
N TYR A 78 -15.39 23.97 -1.06
CA TYR A 78 -14.52 22.86 -1.44
C TYR A 78 -15.32 21.68 -2.01
N TYR A 79 -14.67 20.92 -2.89
CA TYR A 79 -15.04 19.57 -3.26
C TYR A 79 -14.15 18.57 -2.54
N LYS A 80 -14.76 17.60 -1.85
CA LYS A 80 -14.09 16.46 -1.25
C LYS A 80 -14.18 15.26 -2.18
N VAL A 81 -13.04 14.80 -2.66
CA VAL A 81 -12.91 13.71 -3.62
C VAL A 81 -12.34 12.50 -2.89
N CYS A 82 -13.14 11.44 -2.78
CA CYS A 82 -12.76 10.23 -2.05
C CYS A 82 -12.62 9.04 -3.01
N ALA A 83 -11.54 8.26 -2.87
CA ALA A 83 -11.34 7.00 -3.57
C ALA A 83 -11.31 5.84 -2.57
N ALA A 84 -11.98 4.74 -2.91
CA ALA A 84 -11.93 3.52 -2.11
C ALA A 84 -10.55 2.86 -2.24
N VAL A 85 -9.92 2.54 -1.10
CA VAL A 85 -8.67 1.75 -1.05
C VAL A 85 -9.02 0.37 -0.52
N ARG A 86 -8.66 -0.68 -1.25
CA ARG A 86 -9.01 -2.06 -0.87
C ARG A 86 -8.30 -2.44 0.44
N GLY A 87 -9.07 -2.71 1.49
CA GLY A 87 -8.54 -3.13 2.79
C GLY A 87 -8.16 -1.98 3.74
N GLU A 88 -8.47 -0.72 3.40
CA GLU A 88 -8.23 0.45 4.24
C GLU A 88 -9.40 1.44 4.22
N LYS A 89 -9.32 2.46 5.08
CA LYS A 89 -10.24 3.61 5.00
C LYS A 89 -10.07 4.32 3.65
N GLU A 90 -11.19 4.77 3.10
CA GLU A 90 -11.25 5.62 1.92
C GLU A 90 -10.28 6.81 2.02
N MET A 91 -9.57 7.08 0.92
CA MET A 91 -8.64 8.20 0.83
C MET A 91 -9.36 9.40 0.24
N CYS A 92 -9.46 10.49 1.01
CA CYS A 92 -10.14 11.71 0.59
C CYS A 92 -9.17 12.89 0.46
N LEU A 93 -9.32 13.65 -0.61
CA LEU A 93 -8.63 14.92 -0.84
C LEU A 93 -9.66 16.04 -0.96
N SER A 94 -9.36 17.21 -0.41
CA SER A 94 -10.21 18.39 -0.53
C SER A 94 -9.59 19.35 -1.53
N ILE A 95 -10.36 19.77 -2.52
CA ILE A 95 -9.95 20.73 -3.55
C ILE A 95 -10.88 21.93 -3.52
N LEU A 96 -10.35 23.13 -3.77
CA LEU A 96 -11.18 24.33 -3.86
C LEU A 96 -12.06 24.24 -5.11
N LYS A 97 -13.31 24.73 -5.02
CA LYS A 97 -14.15 24.91 -6.20
C LYS A 97 -13.49 25.89 -7.16
N THR A 98 -13.25 25.46 -8.39
CA THR A 98 -12.67 26.28 -9.48
C THR A 98 -13.70 26.58 -10.56
N ASP A 99 -14.99 26.48 -10.24
CA ASP A 99 -16.10 26.79 -11.16
C ASP A 99 -16.04 28.25 -11.65
N TRP A 100 -15.40 29.15 -10.88
CA TRP A 100 -15.14 30.54 -11.26
C TRP A 100 -14.00 30.73 -12.27
N LEU A 101 -13.13 29.72 -12.41
CA LEU A 101 -11.86 29.80 -13.13
C LEU A 101 -12.02 29.52 -14.64
N TYR A 102 -13.09 28.80 -14.99
CA TYR A 102 -13.48 28.52 -16.38
C TYR A 102 -14.74 29.33 -16.68
N ALA A 103 -14.58 30.45 -17.37
CA ALA A 103 -15.71 31.18 -17.92
C ALA A 103 -16.48 30.25 -18.88
N SER A 104 -17.81 30.22 -18.70
CA SER A 104 -18.76 29.32 -19.37
C SER A 104 -18.60 29.24 -20.89
#